data_AF-A0A673KG25-F1
#
_entry.id   AF-A0A673KG25-F1
#
_cell.length_a   1.000
_cell.length_b   1.000
_cell.length_c   1.000
_cell.angle_alpha   90.00
_cell.angle_beta   90.00
_cell.angle_gamma   90.00
#
_symmetry.space_group_name_H-M   'P 1'
#
loop_
_entity.id
_entity.type
_entity.pdbx_description
1 polymer ?
#
loop_
_entity_poly.entity_id
_entity_poly.type
_entity_poly.pdbx_seq_one_letter_code
_entity_poly.pdbx_strand_id
1 'polypeptide(L)'
;LRHLLKSQIQGQIYLVVFWALLLMTIAGEDGIGSLKECENVSFVPGHNLAGEGFDVVTMERKGSYVINTTWDLGNGTSAVVDWRALPKCSMKVSSQFFESSEALVNDSSSALSVSWKVGLDVKAGGAAVGSTHSWEANFAMKKIKSRQIQFHQTGSTVKAEAHFCQEQKRKMRTNEKFSSMFNDRTMEIIGGDKNGEDLLFSGSSHPNSLKKWVESLKSLPEVMHYSLKPLHFLLSAEHPARKGLKKAVEEYITENALMKVCSDLSAKGLYGDRYTQTDGTVTVTYDNQIKRTETIDDHDNPLDNDNSNFLRH
;
A
#
# COMPACT_ATOMS: atom_id res chain seq x y z
N LEU A 1 -37.89 -32.34 31.88
CA LEU A 1 -37.69 -31.10 31.08
C LEU A 1 -37.33 -29.86 31.92
N ARG A 2 -38.21 -29.30 32.78
CA ARG A 2 -37.96 -27.99 33.44
C ARG A 2 -36.63 -27.87 34.19
N HIS A 3 -36.17 -28.91 34.91
CA HIS A 3 -34.86 -28.92 35.57
C HIS A 3 -33.66 -28.90 34.61
N LEU A 4 -33.75 -29.58 33.46
CA LEU A 4 -32.69 -29.61 32.45
C LEU A 4 -32.56 -28.26 31.73
N LEU A 5 -33.68 -27.60 31.45
CA LEU A 5 -33.72 -26.22 30.94
C LEU A 5 -33.06 -25.23 31.91
N LYS A 6 -33.36 -25.32 33.21
CA LYS A 6 -32.69 -24.47 34.22
C LYS A 6 -31.16 -24.67 34.24
N SER A 7 -30.71 -25.92 34.19
CA SER A 7 -29.26 -26.25 34.16
C SER A 7 -28.56 -25.70 32.91
N GLN A 8 -29.16 -25.86 31.73
CA GLN A 8 -28.64 -25.32 30.46
C GLN A 8 -28.54 -23.78 30.47
N ILE A 9 -29.58 -23.09 30.94
CA ILE A 9 -29.59 -21.62 31.01
C ILE A 9 -28.54 -21.13 32.02
N GLN A 10 -28.42 -21.79 33.18
CA GLN A 10 -27.42 -21.45 34.19
C GLN A 10 -25.98 -21.62 33.65
N GLY A 11 -25.71 -22.71 32.91
CA GLY A 11 -24.42 -22.95 32.27
C GLY A 11 -24.06 -21.92 31.19
N GLN A 12 -25.04 -21.53 30.36
CA GLN A 12 -24.88 -20.44 29.37
C GLN A 12 -24.53 -19.11 30.04
N ILE A 13 -25.20 -18.76 31.14
CA ILE A 13 -24.92 -17.52 31.90
C ILE A 13 -23.49 -17.54 32.46
N TYR A 14 -23.03 -18.64 33.08
CA TYR A 14 -21.65 -18.74 33.55
C TYR A 14 -20.63 -18.65 32.42
N LEU A 15 -20.93 -19.20 31.24
CA LEU A 15 -20.05 -19.06 30.08
C LEU A 15 -19.94 -17.60 29.63
N VAL A 16 -21.06 -16.89 29.48
CA VAL A 16 -21.09 -15.47 29.07
C VAL A 16 -20.39 -14.58 30.10
N VAL A 17 -20.62 -14.81 31.40
CA VAL A 17 -19.93 -14.07 32.47
C VAL A 17 -18.42 -14.36 32.49
N PHE A 18 -18.01 -15.61 32.24
CA PHE A 18 -16.60 -15.97 32.12
C PHE A 18 -15.94 -15.32 30.90
N TRP A 19 -16.59 -15.30 29.73
CA TRP A 19 -16.10 -14.60 28.55
C TRP A 19 -16.04 -13.08 28.74
N ALA A 20 -17.00 -12.48 29.45
CA ALA A 20 -16.98 -11.06 29.81
C ALA A 20 -15.83 -10.72 30.76
N LEU A 21 -15.61 -11.54 31.81
CA LEU A 21 -14.47 -11.39 32.72
C LEU A 21 -13.12 -11.63 32.03
N LEU A 22 -13.05 -12.54 31.04
CA LEU A 22 -11.86 -12.75 30.23
C LEU A 22 -11.58 -11.58 29.28
N LEU A 23 -12.62 -10.91 28.76
CA LEU A 23 -12.47 -9.68 27.98
C LEU A 23 -11.94 -8.52 28.83
N MET A 24 -12.36 -8.42 30.10
CA MET A 24 -11.89 -7.40 31.04
C MET A 24 -10.41 -7.56 31.44
N THR A 25 -9.79 -8.73 31.25
CA THR A 25 -8.37 -8.97 31.59
C THR A 25 -7.41 -8.93 30.40
N ILE A 26 -7.91 -8.66 29.18
CA ILE A 26 -7.08 -8.56 27.96
C ILE A 26 -6.97 -7.11 27.45
N ALA A 27 -7.81 -6.19 27.94
CA ALA A 27 -7.53 -4.77 27.87
C ALA A 27 -6.37 -4.45 28.83
N GLY A 28 -5.25 -3.95 28.32
CA GLY A 28 -4.26 -3.30 29.17
C GLY A 28 -4.90 -2.06 29.78
N GLU A 29 -4.74 -1.86 31.09
CA GLU A 29 -5.25 -0.66 31.76
C GLU A 29 -4.43 0.55 31.33
N ASP A 30 -5.01 1.39 30.47
CA ASP A 30 -4.65 2.81 30.39
C ASP A 30 -5.09 3.47 31.70
N GLY A 31 -4.27 3.28 32.74
CA GLY A 31 -4.52 3.81 34.08
C GLY A 31 -4.45 5.33 34.08
N ILE A 32 -5.54 5.99 34.51
CA ILE A 32 -5.57 7.43 34.72
C ILE A 32 -4.72 7.75 35.96
N GLY A 33 -3.45 8.08 35.74
CA GLY A 33 -2.51 8.51 36.78
C GLY A 33 -2.85 9.89 37.34
N SER A 34 -2.34 10.18 38.54
CA SER A 34 -2.41 11.54 39.09
C SER A 34 -1.45 12.49 38.36
N LEU A 35 -1.74 13.79 38.38
CA LEU A 35 -0.98 14.80 37.63
C LEU A 35 0.54 14.75 37.93
N LYS A 36 0.92 14.45 39.17
CA LYS A 36 2.32 14.28 39.61
C LYS A 36 3.00 13.00 39.11
N GLU A 37 2.24 11.95 38.86
CA GLU A 37 2.78 10.73 38.27
C GLU A 37 3.02 10.94 36.76
N CYS A 38 2.11 11.66 36.09
CA CYS A 38 2.24 12.00 34.67
C CYS A 38 3.46 12.89 34.33
N GLU A 39 3.87 13.80 35.22
CA GLU A 39 5.05 14.67 35.02
C GLU A 39 6.37 13.89 34.86
N ASN A 40 6.45 12.65 35.37
CA ASN A 40 7.70 11.89 35.45
C ASN A 40 7.70 10.61 34.57
N VAL A 41 6.72 10.46 33.66
CA VAL A 41 6.58 9.32 32.75
C VAL A 41 7.08 9.66 31.35
N SER A 42 7.93 8.81 30.79
CA SER A 42 8.36 8.93 29.39
C SER A 42 7.19 8.64 28.44
N PHE A 43 7.01 9.47 27.41
CA PHE A 43 6.04 9.19 26.35
C PHE A 43 6.28 7.81 25.70
N VAL A 44 5.19 7.16 25.29
CA VAL A 44 5.24 5.88 24.58
C VAL A 44 5.99 6.02 23.24
N PRO A 45 6.74 4.99 22.80
CA PRO A 45 7.39 4.99 21.50
C PRO A 45 6.39 5.27 20.37
N GLY A 46 6.75 6.20 19.47
CA GLY A 46 5.92 6.57 18.32
C GLY A 46 4.73 7.51 18.61
N HIS A 47 4.55 8.03 19.84
CA HIS A 47 3.50 9.00 20.17
C HIS A 47 3.47 10.22 19.23
N ASN A 48 4.65 10.66 18.79
CA ASN A 48 4.84 11.81 17.91
C ASN A 48 4.55 11.50 16.43
N LEU A 49 4.37 10.25 16.02
CA LEU A 49 4.03 9.90 14.63
C LEU A 49 2.57 10.25 14.29
N ALA A 50 1.71 10.36 15.31
CA ALA A 50 0.36 10.86 15.16
C ALA A 50 0.35 12.40 15.01
N GLY A 51 -0.48 12.92 14.11
CA GLY A 51 -0.60 14.37 13.88
C GLY A 51 0.45 14.98 12.94
N GLU A 52 1.39 14.19 12.41
CA GLU A 52 2.27 14.62 11.32
C GLU A 52 1.51 14.72 9.98
N GLY A 53 1.80 15.75 9.19
CA GLY A 53 1.27 15.89 7.83
C GLY A 53 1.82 14.82 6.90
N PHE A 54 0.92 14.16 6.17
CA PHE A 54 1.22 13.09 5.22
C PHE A 54 0.73 13.47 3.82
N ASP A 55 1.51 13.12 2.80
CA ASP A 55 1.17 13.34 1.39
C ASP A 55 0.83 12.01 0.71
N VAL A 56 -0.45 11.88 0.35
CA VAL A 56 -1.01 10.68 -0.29
C VAL A 56 -0.49 10.43 -1.69
N VAL A 57 0.11 11.43 -2.35
CA VAL A 57 0.63 11.34 -3.72
C VAL A 57 2.04 10.74 -3.71
N THR A 58 2.92 11.23 -2.82
CA THR A 58 4.31 10.73 -2.70
C THR A 58 4.48 9.61 -1.67
N MET A 59 3.47 9.36 -0.84
CA MET A 59 3.52 8.45 0.32
C MET A 59 4.51 8.88 1.42
N GLU A 60 4.83 10.17 1.50
CA GLU A 60 5.83 10.70 2.44
C GLU A 60 5.20 11.55 3.54
N ARG A 61 5.85 11.54 4.72
CA ARG A 61 5.58 12.49 5.80
C ARG A 61 6.34 13.80 5.56
N LYS A 62 5.72 14.93 5.95
CA LYS A 62 6.22 16.28 5.64
C LYS A 62 6.95 16.98 6.80
N GLY A 63 7.24 16.29 7.90
CA GLY A 63 7.94 16.87 9.06
C GLY A 63 7.18 17.98 9.79
N SER A 64 5.91 18.19 9.43
CA SER A 64 5.09 19.34 9.83
C SER A 64 3.89 18.84 10.61
N TYR A 65 3.81 19.19 11.90
CA TYR A 65 2.79 18.68 12.81
C TYR A 65 1.56 19.58 12.80
N VAL A 66 0.42 19.01 12.41
CA VAL A 66 -0.86 19.71 12.30
C VAL A 66 -1.77 19.49 13.51
N ILE A 67 -1.45 18.50 14.34
CA ILE A 67 -2.05 18.26 15.65
C ILE A 67 -0.90 18.16 16.64
N ASN A 68 -1.01 18.89 17.76
CA ASN A 68 -0.04 18.82 18.83
C ASN A 68 -0.34 17.62 19.73
N THR A 69 0.53 16.61 19.72
CA THR A 69 0.38 15.37 20.51
C THR A 69 1.14 15.38 21.84
N THR A 70 1.93 16.43 22.12
CA THR A 70 2.79 16.48 23.31
C THR A 70 2.24 17.34 24.46
N TRP A 71 1.10 18.00 24.27
CA TRP A 71 0.52 18.92 25.25
C TRP A 71 -0.87 18.49 25.70
N ASP A 72 -1.12 18.64 26.99
CA ASP A 72 -2.42 18.42 27.63
C ASP A 72 -3.46 19.41 27.08
N LEU A 73 -4.65 18.91 26.75
CA LEU A 73 -5.80 19.67 26.25
C LEU A 73 -6.48 20.53 27.35
N GLY A 74 -5.75 20.88 28.41
CA GLY A 74 -6.19 21.68 29.55
C GLY A 74 -6.97 20.92 30.62
N ASN A 75 -7.05 19.59 30.54
CA ASN A 75 -7.93 18.75 31.35
C ASN A 75 -7.25 17.48 31.94
N GLY A 76 -5.93 17.32 31.80
CA GLY A 76 -5.21 16.10 32.17
C GLY A 76 -5.26 15.00 31.11
N THR A 77 -5.56 15.32 29.84
CA THR A 77 -5.81 14.32 28.79
C THR A 77 -4.91 14.49 27.57
N SER A 78 -4.25 13.39 27.20
CA SER A 78 -3.43 13.29 25.97
C SER A 78 -4.30 13.33 24.72
N ALA A 79 -3.79 13.93 23.65
CA ALA A 79 -4.41 13.88 22.32
C ALA A 79 -4.30 12.48 21.65
N VAL A 80 -3.43 11.61 22.16
CA VAL A 80 -3.32 10.21 21.72
C VAL A 80 -4.19 9.36 22.64
N VAL A 81 -5.23 8.74 22.06
CA VAL A 81 -6.16 7.83 22.74
C VAL A 81 -6.02 6.40 22.21
N ASP A 82 -6.45 5.40 22.97
CA ASP A 82 -6.46 3.99 22.57
C ASP A 82 -5.08 3.44 22.12
N TRP A 83 -4.00 3.82 22.81
CA TRP A 83 -2.67 3.29 22.50
C TRP A 83 -2.55 1.82 22.91
N ARG A 84 -2.17 0.93 21.99
CA ARG A 84 -2.16 -0.52 22.23
C ARG A 84 -0.88 -1.17 21.70
N ALA A 85 -0.08 -1.72 22.60
CA ALA A 85 1.06 -2.56 22.23
C ALA A 85 0.60 -3.91 21.65
N LEU A 86 1.08 -4.25 20.46
CA LEU A 86 0.85 -5.55 19.82
C LEU A 86 2.18 -6.35 19.76
N PRO A 87 2.58 -7.05 20.85
CA PRO A 87 3.90 -7.67 20.95
C PRO A 87 4.07 -8.96 20.11
N LYS A 88 3.03 -9.43 19.42
CA LYS A 88 3.03 -10.69 18.68
C LYS A 88 3.34 -10.47 17.20
N CYS A 89 4.63 -10.44 16.85
CA CYS A 89 5.06 -10.52 15.45
C CYS A 89 5.01 -11.97 14.95
N SER A 90 4.27 -12.23 13.86
CA SER A 90 4.31 -13.50 13.13
C SER A 90 5.14 -13.31 11.86
N MET A 91 6.38 -13.81 11.85
CA MET A 91 7.32 -13.55 10.75
C MET A 91 6.90 -14.23 9.44
N LYS A 92 6.63 -13.42 8.41
CA LYS A 92 6.07 -13.87 7.12
C LYS A 92 6.60 -13.06 5.90
N VAL A 93 7.22 -13.71 4.89
CA VAL A 93 7.62 -13.31 3.48
C VAL A 93 6.89 -14.02 2.26
N SER A 94 6.07 -13.36 1.39
CA SER A 94 5.12 -13.90 0.34
C SER A 94 5.24 -13.17 -0.98
N SER A 95 5.14 -13.89 -2.08
CA SER A 95 5.06 -13.28 -3.39
C SER A 95 3.69 -12.64 -3.68
N GLN A 96 3.68 -11.35 -3.99
CA GLN A 96 2.74 -10.79 -4.98
C GLN A 96 3.48 -10.52 -6.29
N PHE A 97 2.78 -10.65 -7.41
CA PHE A 97 3.28 -10.32 -8.74
C PHE A 97 2.37 -9.28 -9.40
N PHE A 98 2.96 -8.25 -10.01
CA PHE A 98 2.20 -7.21 -10.72
C PHE A 98 2.63 -7.14 -12.18
N GLU A 99 1.65 -7.12 -13.07
CA GLU A 99 1.86 -7.04 -14.53
C GLU A 99 1.95 -5.60 -15.03
N SER A 100 1.52 -4.62 -14.22
CA SER A 100 1.55 -3.19 -14.53
C SER A 100 1.97 -2.35 -13.32
N SER A 101 2.45 -1.13 -13.58
CA SER A 101 2.70 -0.13 -12.53
C SER A 101 1.42 0.32 -11.84
N GLU A 102 0.30 0.40 -12.56
CA GLU A 102 -1.03 0.69 -12.00
C GLU A 102 -1.42 -0.30 -10.90
N ALA A 103 -1.21 -1.60 -11.13
CA ALA A 103 -1.53 -2.63 -10.16
C ALA A 103 -0.65 -2.52 -8.89
N LEU A 104 0.64 -2.24 -9.06
CA LEU A 104 1.57 -1.98 -7.95
C LEU A 104 1.18 -0.70 -7.18
N VAL A 105 0.92 0.42 -7.87
CA VAL A 105 0.53 1.71 -7.27
C VAL A 105 -0.76 1.58 -6.47
N ASN A 106 -1.73 0.80 -6.97
CA ASN A 106 -2.98 0.52 -6.26
C ASN A 106 -2.77 -0.37 -5.01
N ASP A 107 -1.87 -1.36 -5.06
CA ASP A 107 -1.49 -2.16 -3.88
C ASP A 107 -0.75 -1.32 -2.83
N SER A 108 0.27 -0.55 -3.22
CA SER A 108 0.97 0.39 -2.33
C SER A 108 0.00 1.41 -1.70
N SER A 109 -1.01 1.87 -2.45
CA SER A 109 -2.05 2.77 -1.93
C SER A 109 -2.96 2.14 -0.86
N SER A 110 -3.00 0.81 -0.74
CA SER A 110 -3.82 0.11 0.26
C SER A 110 -3.35 0.34 1.70
N ALA A 111 -2.10 0.79 1.88
CA ALA A 111 -1.58 1.27 3.17
C ALA A 111 -2.32 2.53 3.68
N LEU A 112 -3.06 3.22 2.81
CA LEU A 112 -3.92 4.35 3.16
C LEU A 112 -5.36 3.89 3.37
N SER A 113 -5.90 4.09 4.58
CA SER A 113 -7.30 3.83 4.89
C SER A 113 -8.25 4.71 4.08
N VAL A 114 -9.40 4.17 3.67
CA VAL A 114 -10.43 4.85 2.83
C VAL A 114 -10.84 6.23 3.37
N SER A 115 -10.65 6.48 4.67
CA SER A 115 -10.84 7.79 5.33
C SER A 115 -10.15 8.96 4.60
N TRP A 116 -9.00 8.74 3.94
CA TRP A 116 -8.26 9.83 3.29
C TRP A 116 -9.02 10.50 2.15
N LYS A 117 -9.91 9.76 1.46
CA LYS A 117 -10.74 10.30 0.36
C LYS A 117 -12.02 11.00 0.85
N VAL A 118 -12.42 10.78 2.11
CA VAL A 118 -13.70 11.27 2.64
C VAL A 118 -13.71 12.79 2.66
N GLY A 119 -14.74 13.40 2.06
CA GLY A 119 -14.91 14.85 1.99
C GLY A 119 -14.19 15.52 0.82
N LEU A 120 -13.47 14.78 -0.03
CA LEU A 120 -12.88 15.26 -1.29
C LEU A 120 -13.70 14.78 -2.50
N ASP A 121 -13.80 15.62 -3.54
CA ASP A 121 -14.43 15.38 -4.84
C ASP A 121 -13.34 15.24 -5.92
N VAL A 122 -12.53 14.17 -5.81
CA VAL A 122 -11.39 13.91 -6.71
C VAL A 122 -11.91 13.28 -8.01
N LYS A 123 -12.03 14.08 -9.07
CA LYS A 123 -12.57 13.67 -10.37
C LYS A 123 -11.51 13.09 -11.30
N ALA A 124 -11.01 11.92 -10.93
CA ALA A 124 -9.98 11.19 -11.65
C ALA A 124 -10.54 9.89 -12.25
N GLY A 125 -11.28 10.00 -13.36
CA GLY A 125 -12.01 8.88 -13.97
C GLY A 125 -11.10 7.69 -14.31
N GLY A 126 -11.26 6.58 -13.57
CA GLY A 126 -10.48 5.35 -13.72
C GLY A 126 -9.02 5.44 -13.25
N ALA A 127 -8.54 6.59 -12.79
CA ALA A 127 -7.12 6.85 -12.55
C ALA A 127 -6.69 6.60 -11.09
N ALA A 128 -5.42 6.21 -10.92
CA ALA A 128 -4.81 6.14 -9.59
C ALA A 128 -4.52 7.56 -9.08
N VAL A 129 -4.80 7.80 -7.79
CA VAL A 129 -4.73 9.13 -7.14
C VAL A 129 -3.97 9.14 -5.82
N GLY A 130 -3.63 7.96 -5.31
CA GLY A 130 -2.69 7.79 -4.20
C GLY A 130 -1.46 7.05 -4.70
N SER A 131 -0.32 7.21 -4.01
CA SER A 131 0.95 6.56 -4.33
C SER A 131 1.43 6.76 -5.79
N THR A 132 0.95 7.78 -6.50
CA THR A 132 1.25 7.96 -7.93
C THR A 132 2.68 8.42 -8.19
N HIS A 133 3.28 9.10 -7.22
CA HIS A 133 4.65 9.59 -7.24
C HIS A 133 5.48 9.03 -6.07
N SER A 134 5.05 7.90 -5.49
CA SER A 134 5.84 7.16 -4.51
C SER A 134 7.14 6.63 -5.12
N TRP A 135 8.06 6.18 -4.26
CA TRP A 135 9.33 5.64 -4.75
C TRP A 135 9.11 4.33 -5.54
N GLU A 136 8.13 3.51 -5.15
CA GLU A 136 7.69 2.31 -5.85
C GLU A 136 7.13 2.64 -7.23
N ALA A 137 6.26 3.65 -7.32
CA ALA A 137 5.67 4.09 -8.57
C ALA A 137 6.75 4.58 -9.54
N ASN A 138 7.65 5.44 -9.05
CA ASN A 138 8.77 5.95 -9.83
C ASN A 138 9.71 4.83 -10.31
N PHE A 139 10.00 3.84 -9.44
CA PHE A 139 10.80 2.66 -9.81
C PHE A 139 10.10 1.83 -10.90
N ALA A 140 8.82 1.51 -10.72
CA ALA A 140 8.06 0.71 -11.68
C ALA A 140 7.90 1.41 -13.04
N MET A 141 7.58 2.70 -13.03
CA MET A 141 7.47 3.51 -14.24
C MET A 141 8.81 3.63 -14.97
N LYS A 142 9.93 3.70 -14.25
CA LYS A 142 11.29 3.64 -14.84
C LYS A 142 11.57 2.28 -15.48
N LYS A 143 11.19 1.17 -14.83
CA LYS A 143 11.39 -0.19 -15.35
C LYS A 143 10.52 -0.49 -16.59
N ILE A 144 9.26 -0.07 -16.61
CA ILE A 144 8.38 -0.20 -17.79
C ILE A 144 8.99 0.49 -19.02
N LYS A 145 9.53 1.71 -18.86
CA LYS A 145 10.22 2.44 -19.94
C LYS A 145 11.44 1.67 -20.51
N SER A 146 12.05 0.79 -19.73
CA SER A 146 13.14 -0.12 -20.19
C SER A 146 12.67 -1.45 -20.80
N ARG A 147 11.36 -1.66 -21.02
CA ARG A 147 10.75 -2.88 -21.63
C ARG A 147 11.01 -4.20 -20.88
N GLN A 148 11.43 -4.14 -19.61
CA GLN A 148 11.69 -5.31 -18.75
C GLN A 148 10.59 -5.39 -17.69
N ILE A 149 9.63 -6.32 -17.80
CA ILE A 149 8.40 -6.29 -16.99
C ILE A 149 7.96 -7.67 -16.47
N GLN A 150 8.28 -7.94 -15.20
CA GLN A 150 7.38 -8.54 -14.21
C GLN A 150 7.77 -7.93 -12.85
N PHE A 151 6.82 -7.42 -12.06
CA PHE A 151 7.09 -6.89 -10.72
C PHE A 151 6.82 -7.95 -9.65
N HIS A 152 7.54 -7.87 -8.52
CA HIS A 152 7.48 -8.83 -7.43
C HIS A 152 7.68 -8.17 -6.06
N GLN A 153 6.85 -8.50 -5.07
CA GLN A 153 6.82 -7.96 -3.69
C GLN A 153 6.70 -9.10 -2.65
N THR A 154 7.05 -8.87 -1.37
CA THR A 154 7.37 -9.96 -0.38
C THR A 154 6.73 -9.94 1.08
N GLY A 155 5.56 -10.60 1.42
CA GLY A 155 5.03 -10.93 2.85
C GLY A 155 4.07 -12.20 3.19
N SER A 156 4.50 -13.31 3.86
CA SER A 156 4.28 -14.82 3.60
C SER A 156 2.94 -15.58 3.61
N THR A 157 2.95 -16.61 2.72
CA THR A 157 3.13 -18.02 3.13
C THR A 157 4.29 -18.73 2.37
N VAL A 158 4.89 -19.83 2.89
CA VAL A 158 6.10 -20.49 2.31
C VAL A 158 6.05 -22.03 2.38
N LYS A 159 5.45 -22.72 1.40
CA LYS A 159 5.63 -24.19 1.25
C LYS A 159 5.52 -24.71 -0.19
N ALA A 160 4.56 -24.22 -0.98
CA ALA A 160 4.38 -24.69 -2.36
C ALA A 160 5.43 -24.09 -3.31
N GLU A 161 5.73 -22.80 -3.13
CA GLU A 161 6.67 -22.01 -3.91
C GLU A 161 8.10 -22.56 -3.78
N ALA A 162 8.47 -23.04 -2.59
CA ALA A 162 9.81 -23.56 -2.30
C ALA A 162 10.17 -24.78 -3.18
N HIS A 163 9.22 -25.70 -3.40
CA HIS A 163 9.43 -26.87 -4.26
C HIS A 163 9.60 -26.47 -5.73
N PHE A 164 8.73 -25.58 -6.22
CA PHE A 164 8.82 -25.05 -7.59
C PHE A 164 10.16 -24.35 -7.84
N CYS A 165 10.58 -23.47 -6.93
CA CYS A 165 11.86 -22.76 -7.02
C CYS A 165 13.08 -23.69 -6.97
N GLN A 166 13.04 -24.77 -6.18
CA GLN A 166 14.10 -25.79 -6.19
C GLN A 166 14.19 -26.53 -7.54
N GLU A 167 13.05 -26.86 -8.13
CA GLU A 167 13.02 -27.52 -9.44
C GLU A 167 13.54 -26.63 -10.56
N GLN A 168 13.20 -25.33 -10.54
CA GLN A 168 13.74 -24.34 -11.48
C GLN A 168 15.24 -24.14 -11.29
N LYS A 169 15.73 -24.05 -10.04
CA LYS A 169 17.19 -24.00 -9.77
C LYS A 169 17.93 -25.19 -10.39
N ARG A 170 17.37 -26.41 -10.28
CA ARG A 170 17.95 -27.61 -10.90
C ARG A 170 17.99 -27.52 -12.44
N LYS A 171 16.99 -26.88 -13.06
CA LYS A 171 16.92 -26.67 -14.52
C LYS A 171 17.94 -25.63 -15.01
N MET A 172 18.21 -24.57 -14.22
CA MET A 172 19.17 -23.51 -14.59
C MET A 172 20.65 -23.94 -14.61
N ARG A 173 21.01 -25.06 -13.96
CA ARG A 173 22.40 -25.59 -13.89
C ARG A 173 23.45 -24.62 -13.32
N THR A 174 23.06 -23.60 -12.56
CA THR A 174 23.98 -22.68 -11.88
C THR A 174 24.14 -23.03 -10.40
N ASN A 175 25.34 -22.80 -9.86
CA ASN A 175 25.59 -22.87 -8.40
C ASN A 175 25.26 -21.56 -7.68
N GLU A 176 24.98 -20.49 -8.41
CA GLU A 176 24.64 -19.18 -7.84
C GLU A 176 23.30 -19.19 -7.07
N LYS A 177 23.13 -18.18 -6.23
CA LYS A 177 21.85 -17.91 -5.56
C LYS A 177 20.95 -17.13 -6.52
N PHE A 178 19.65 -17.41 -6.50
CA PHE A 178 18.68 -16.65 -7.30
C PHE A 178 18.74 -15.14 -7.01
N SER A 179 18.90 -14.74 -5.74
CA SER A 179 19.11 -13.33 -5.34
C SER A 179 20.44 -12.72 -5.78
N SER A 180 21.40 -13.51 -6.26
CA SER A 180 22.63 -13.03 -6.92
C SER A 180 22.37 -12.75 -8.39
N MET A 181 21.69 -13.68 -9.07
CA MET A 181 21.34 -13.59 -10.49
C MET A 181 20.28 -12.51 -10.77
N PHE A 182 19.38 -12.27 -9.81
CA PHE A 182 18.33 -11.25 -9.86
C PHE A 182 18.60 -10.19 -8.79
N ASN A 183 19.54 -9.30 -9.08
CA ASN A 183 20.03 -8.26 -8.16
C ASN A 183 19.46 -6.85 -8.42
N ASP A 184 18.70 -6.66 -9.51
CA ASP A 184 17.84 -5.50 -9.75
C ASP A 184 16.65 -5.50 -8.77
N ARG A 185 16.91 -5.14 -7.51
CA ARG A 185 15.92 -5.03 -6.43
C ARG A 185 16.01 -3.69 -5.73
N THR A 186 14.93 -3.34 -5.05
CA THR A 186 14.88 -2.26 -4.07
C THR A 186 14.16 -2.77 -2.84
N MET A 187 14.53 -2.25 -1.67
CA MET A 187 14.02 -2.70 -0.38
C MET A 187 13.59 -1.49 0.41
N GLU A 188 12.34 -1.47 0.86
CA GLU A 188 11.90 -0.57 1.93
C GLU A 188 11.91 -1.31 3.25
N ILE A 189 12.42 -0.65 4.29
CA ILE A 189 12.40 -1.12 5.67
C ILE A 189 11.66 -0.07 6.48
N ILE A 190 10.47 -0.42 6.96
CA ILE A 190 9.60 0.45 7.76
C ILE A 190 9.89 0.21 9.24
N GLY A 191 10.30 1.27 9.95
CA GLY A 191 10.68 1.23 11.36
C GLY A 191 11.97 0.47 11.68
N GLY A 192 12.26 0.40 12.98
CA GLY A 192 13.44 -0.23 13.55
C GLY A 192 14.74 0.51 13.24
N ASP A 193 15.84 -0.07 13.70
CA ASP A 193 17.20 0.37 13.41
C ASP A 193 17.59 -0.05 11.98
N LYS A 194 17.70 0.95 11.08
CA LYS A 194 17.92 0.77 9.65
C LYS A 194 19.41 0.89 9.32
N ASN A 195 20.20 -0.12 9.68
CA ASN A 195 21.64 -0.20 9.38
C ASN A 195 22.00 -0.32 7.87
N GLY A 196 21.08 -0.01 6.95
CA GLY A 196 21.28 -0.10 5.49
C GLY A 196 21.37 -1.53 4.92
N GLU A 197 21.18 -2.55 5.74
CA GLU A 197 21.35 -3.96 5.35
C GLU A 197 20.06 -4.58 4.76
N ASP A 198 20.21 -5.38 3.70
CA ASP A 198 19.11 -6.13 3.07
C ASP A 198 18.72 -7.34 3.95
N LEU A 199 17.68 -7.15 4.76
CA LEU A 199 17.22 -8.10 5.79
C LEU A 199 16.75 -9.46 5.24
N LEU A 200 16.42 -9.56 3.94
CA LEU A 200 15.85 -10.78 3.33
C LEU A 200 16.87 -11.53 2.46
N PHE A 201 17.60 -10.82 1.59
CA PHE A 201 18.46 -11.46 0.58
C PHE A 201 19.95 -11.41 0.89
N SER A 202 20.39 -10.60 1.88
CA SER A 202 21.79 -10.56 2.34
C SER A 202 22.07 -11.39 3.61
N GLY A 203 21.12 -12.19 4.10
CA GLY A 203 21.20 -12.91 5.37
C GLY A 203 22.40 -13.87 5.58
N SER A 204 23.18 -14.18 4.53
CA SER A 204 24.48 -14.87 4.69
C SER A 204 25.64 -13.97 5.14
N SER A 205 25.52 -12.66 4.94
CA SER A 205 26.50 -11.66 5.40
C SER A 205 26.25 -11.28 6.86
N HIS A 206 24.98 -11.13 7.26
CA HIS A 206 24.61 -10.66 8.60
C HIS A 206 23.43 -11.46 9.19
N PRO A 207 23.67 -12.67 9.73
CA PRO A 207 22.61 -13.60 10.13
C PRO A 207 21.74 -13.14 11.32
N ASN A 208 22.16 -12.10 12.06
CA ASN A 208 21.43 -11.58 13.22
C ASN A 208 20.65 -10.29 12.94
N SER A 209 20.77 -9.67 11.76
CA SER A 209 20.25 -8.32 11.52
C SER A 209 18.72 -8.25 11.53
N LEU A 210 18.04 -9.26 10.99
CA LEU A 210 16.58 -9.38 11.10
C LEU A 210 16.12 -9.47 12.57
N LYS A 211 16.86 -10.19 13.44
CA LYS A 211 16.54 -10.26 14.87
C LYS A 211 16.79 -8.93 15.59
N LYS A 212 17.91 -8.26 15.31
CA LYS A 212 18.22 -6.92 15.85
C LYS A 212 17.14 -5.91 15.45
N TRP A 213 16.76 -5.89 14.18
CA TRP A 213 15.71 -5.04 13.65
C TRP A 213 14.36 -5.32 14.36
N VAL A 214 13.92 -6.58 14.47
CA VAL A 214 12.69 -6.95 15.20
C VAL A 214 12.73 -6.50 16.67
N GLU A 215 13.86 -6.62 17.37
CA GLU A 215 13.99 -6.12 18.74
C GLU A 215 13.92 -4.57 18.81
N SER A 216 14.55 -3.88 17.86
CA SER A 216 14.57 -2.41 17.81
C SER A 216 13.21 -1.76 17.52
N LEU A 217 12.28 -2.47 16.87
CA LEU A 217 10.91 -1.98 16.62
C LEU A 217 10.15 -1.61 17.91
N LYS A 218 10.56 -2.15 19.07
CA LYS A 218 9.97 -1.83 20.38
C LYS A 218 10.23 -0.38 20.79
N SER A 219 11.38 0.18 20.46
CA SER A 219 11.78 1.56 20.77
C SER A 219 11.70 2.49 19.57
N LEU A 220 11.80 1.96 18.35
CA LEU A 220 11.71 2.68 17.08
C LEU A 220 10.55 2.13 16.22
N PRO A 221 9.29 2.25 16.69
CA PRO A 221 8.13 1.89 15.87
C PRO A 221 7.95 2.88 14.72
N GLU A 222 7.16 2.48 13.73
CA GLU A 222 6.88 3.27 12.54
C GLU A 222 5.49 2.94 11.99
N VAL A 223 4.90 3.83 11.22
CA VAL A 223 3.50 3.69 10.77
C VAL A 223 3.38 2.70 9.60
N MET A 224 2.77 1.55 9.86
CA MET A 224 2.47 0.50 8.85
C MET A 224 1.15 0.73 8.09
N HIS A 225 0.21 1.48 8.66
CA HIS A 225 -1.09 1.77 8.04
C HIS A 225 -1.58 3.15 8.49
N TYR A 226 -2.03 3.97 7.55
CA TYR A 226 -2.37 5.36 7.78
C TYR A 226 -3.88 5.58 7.74
N SER A 227 -4.46 6.15 8.82
CA SER A 227 -5.81 6.73 8.77
C SER A 227 -5.69 8.24 8.71
N LEU A 228 -5.90 8.81 7.53
CA LEU A 228 -5.69 10.22 7.25
C LEU A 228 -7.01 10.97 7.16
N LYS A 229 -6.97 12.26 7.50
CA LYS A 229 -8.06 13.20 7.21
C LYS A 229 -7.51 14.35 6.37
N PRO A 230 -8.21 14.77 5.30
CA PRO A 230 -7.82 15.94 4.52
C PRO A 230 -7.65 17.21 5.37
N LEU A 231 -6.65 18.03 5.03
CA LEU A 231 -6.22 19.18 5.84
C LEU A 231 -7.36 20.18 6.14
N HIS A 232 -8.34 20.29 5.23
CA HIS A 232 -9.49 21.18 5.39
C HIS A 232 -10.42 20.81 6.57
N PHE A 233 -10.32 19.60 7.15
CA PHE A 233 -11.06 19.21 8.35
C PHE A 233 -10.52 19.81 9.65
N LEU A 234 -9.29 20.35 9.66
CA LEU A 234 -8.73 21.07 10.82
C LEU A 234 -9.43 22.41 11.06
N LEU A 235 -10.02 22.99 10.02
CA LEU A 235 -10.74 24.25 10.08
C LEU A 235 -12.21 24.00 10.43
N SER A 236 -12.83 24.88 11.23
CA SER A 236 -14.27 24.80 11.52
C SER A 236 -15.11 24.94 10.24
N ALA A 237 -16.36 24.46 10.25
CA ALA A 237 -17.23 24.45 9.07
C ALA A 237 -17.41 25.86 8.47
N GLU A 238 -17.52 26.87 9.33
CA GLU A 238 -17.72 28.28 8.98
C GLU A 238 -16.42 29.02 8.61
N HIS A 239 -15.24 28.40 8.77
CA HIS A 239 -13.98 29.08 8.54
C HIS A 239 -13.80 29.43 7.05
N PRO A 240 -13.56 30.70 6.67
CA PRO A 240 -13.61 31.13 5.27
C PRO A 240 -12.59 30.40 4.38
N ALA A 241 -11.40 30.09 4.92
CA ALA A 241 -10.37 29.35 4.18
C ALA A 241 -10.70 27.87 3.94
N ARG A 242 -11.69 27.27 4.63
CA ARG A 242 -11.96 25.82 4.55
C ARG A 242 -12.31 25.35 3.14
N LYS A 243 -13.13 26.13 2.41
CA LYS A 243 -13.52 25.82 1.02
C LYS A 243 -12.33 25.93 0.06
N GLY A 244 -11.51 26.97 0.22
CA GLY A 244 -10.29 27.17 -0.59
C GLY A 244 -9.26 26.07 -0.35
N LEU A 245 -9.00 25.72 0.91
CA LEU A 245 -8.08 24.65 1.27
C LEU A 245 -8.56 23.27 0.79
N LYS A 246 -9.87 22.98 0.89
CA LYS A 246 -10.45 21.78 0.31
C LYS A 246 -10.14 21.70 -1.19
N LYS A 247 -10.46 22.77 -1.93
CA LYS A 247 -10.26 22.84 -3.38
C LYS A 247 -8.79 22.67 -3.78
N ALA A 248 -7.86 23.35 -3.09
CA ALA A 248 -6.43 23.23 -3.37
C ALA A 248 -5.89 21.80 -3.17
N VAL A 249 -6.40 21.07 -2.18
CA VAL A 249 -6.05 19.64 -1.98
C VAL A 249 -6.63 18.76 -3.08
N GLU A 250 -7.86 19.02 -3.53
CA GLU A 250 -8.50 18.31 -4.65
C GLU A 250 -7.75 18.53 -5.98
N GLU A 251 -7.38 19.79 -6.27
CA GLU A 251 -6.59 20.16 -7.44
C GLU A 251 -5.22 19.49 -7.41
N TYR A 252 -4.47 19.59 -6.29
CA TYR A 252 -3.16 18.93 -6.15
C TYR A 252 -3.22 17.42 -6.40
N ILE A 253 -4.18 16.71 -5.81
CA ILE A 253 -4.33 15.24 -5.99
C ILE A 253 -4.73 14.91 -7.43
N THR A 254 -5.55 15.74 -8.07
CA THR A 254 -6.02 15.51 -9.45
C THR A 254 -4.92 15.81 -10.48
N GLU A 255 -4.13 16.86 -10.28
CA GLU A 255 -2.97 17.20 -11.14
C GLU A 255 -1.87 16.13 -11.09
N ASN A 256 -1.72 15.45 -9.95
CA ASN A 256 -0.77 14.36 -9.75
C ASN A 256 -1.40 12.96 -9.94
N ALA A 257 -2.60 12.86 -10.50
CA ALA A 257 -3.25 11.59 -10.78
C ALA A 257 -2.50 10.83 -11.90
N LEU A 258 -2.24 9.54 -11.69
CA LEU A 258 -1.64 8.68 -12.70
C LEU A 258 -2.75 8.14 -13.61
N MET A 259 -2.99 8.87 -14.70
CA MET A 259 -3.88 8.42 -15.78
C MET A 259 -3.35 7.15 -16.43
N LYS A 260 -4.26 6.22 -16.75
CA LYS A 260 -3.96 5.04 -17.56
C LYS A 260 -3.78 5.44 -19.02
N VAL A 261 -2.59 5.90 -19.39
CA VAL A 261 -2.29 6.27 -20.78
C VAL A 261 -1.80 5.06 -21.57
N CYS A 262 -2.67 4.50 -22.41
CA CYS A 262 -2.32 3.48 -23.38
C CYS A 262 -1.60 4.12 -24.59
N SER A 263 -0.38 4.65 -24.39
CA SER A 263 0.34 5.47 -25.39
C SER A 263 0.92 4.71 -26.59
N ASP A 264 0.94 3.38 -26.57
CA ASP A 264 1.51 2.54 -27.63
C ASP A 264 0.79 1.18 -27.68
N LEU A 265 -0.53 1.15 -27.93
CA LEU A 265 -1.16 -0.13 -28.26
C LEU A 265 -0.62 -0.57 -29.63
N SER A 266 -0.17 -1.81 -29.71
CA SER A 266 0.27 -2.43 -30.96
C SER A 266 -0.49 -3.73 -31.14
N ALA A 267 -1.03 -3.93 -32.34
CA ALA A 267 -1.66 -5.18 -32.73
C ALA A 267 -0.64 -6.02 -33.53
N LYS A 268 -0.70 -7.34 -33.37
CA LYS A 268 0.07 -8.30 -34.16
C LYS A 268 -0.83 -9.45 -34.57
N GLY A 269 -0.73 -9.92 -35.82
CA GLY A 269 -1.56 -11.01 -36.32
C GLY A 269 -3.03 -10.64 -36.53
N LEU A 270 -3.31 -9.43 -37.02
CA LEU A 270 -4.62 -9.08 -37.55
C LEU A 270 -4.86 -9.87 -38.84
N TYR A 271 -6.05 -10.44 -39.02
CA TYR A 271 -6.43 -11.21 -40.20
C TYR A 271 -7.82 -10.78 -40.69
N GLY A 272 -7.93 -10.46 -41.99
CA GLY A 272 -9.20 -10.26 -42.68
C GLY A 272 -9.79 -11.58 -43.19
N ASP A 273 -10.97 -11.54 -43.80
CA ASP A 273 -11.49 -12.68 -44.55
C ASP A 273 -10.89 -12.76 -45.96
N ARG A 274 -10.56 -13.98 -46.39
CA ARG A 274 -9.67 -14.26 -47.54
C ARG A 274 -10.21 -13.88 -48.93
N TYR A 275 -11.39 -13.26 -49.02
CA TYR A 275 -12.18 -13.22 -50.25
C TYR A 275 -12.50 -11.81 -50.75
N THR A 276 -12.24 -10.76 -49.96
CA THR A 276 -12.44 -9.35 -50.33
C THR A 276 -11.45 -8.43 -49.64
N GLN A 277 -11.03 -7.36 -50.34
CA GLN A 277 -10.27 -6.26 -49.76
C GLN A 277 -11.00 -5.71 -48.51
N THR A 278 -10.31 -5.70 -47.36
CA THR A 278 -10.94 -5.37 -46.07
C THR A 278 -10.31 -4.13 -45.43
N ASP A 279 -11.11 -3.07 -45.29
CA ASP A 279 -10.76 -1.85 -44.57
C ASP A 279 -10.81 -2.04 -43.05
N GLY A 280 -9.64 -2.18 -42.43
CA GLY A 280 -9.50 -2.45 -40.99
C GLY A 280 -9.45 -1.18 -40.14
N THR A 281 -10.20 -1.12 -39.02
CA THR A 281 -10.00 -0.08 -38.00
C THR A 281 -9.95 -0.68 -36.60
N VAL A 282 -8.96 -0.31 -35.79
CA VAL A 282 -8.93 -0.66 -34.36
C VAL A 282 -9.71 0.40 -33.59
N THR A 283 -10.75 -0.04 -32.87
CA THR A 283 -11.49 0.82 -31.93
C THR A 283 -11.11 0.46 -30.50
N VAL A 284 -10.64 1.44 -29.75
CA VAL A 284 -10.23 1.33 -28.36
C VAL A 284 -11.28 2.03 -27.51
N THR A 285 -12.06 1.25 -26.76
CA THR A 285 -13.00 1.73 -25.74
C THR A 285 -12.37 1.62 -24.37
N TYR A 286 -12.26 2.74 -23.64
CA TYR A 286 -11.82 2.76 -22.25
C TYR A 286 -12.72 3.71 -21.44
N ASP A 287 -13.43 3.18 -20.45
CA ASP A 287 -14.55 3.83 -19.77
C ASP A 287 -15.50 4.53 -20.77
N ASN A 288 -15.71 5.85 -20.62
CA ASN A 288 -16.54 6.65 -21.53
C ASN A 288 -15.78 7.21 -22.75
N GLN A 289 -14.51 6.86 -22.94
CA GLN A 289 -13.70 7.34 -24.08
C GLN A 289 -13.64 6.28 -25.18
N ILE A 290 -13.90 6.71 -26.41
CA ILE A 290 -13.76 5.91 -27.61
C ILE A 290 -12.71 6.60 -28.50
N LYS A 291 -11.61 5.90 -28.78
CA LYS A 291 -10.62 6.33 -29.78
C LYS A 291 -10.56 5.28 -30.88
N ARG A 292 -10.49 5.72 -32.14
CA ARG A 292 -10.40 4.86 -33.32
C ARG A 292 -9.14 5.23 -34.08
N THR A 293 -8.47 4.24 -34.66
CA THR A 293 -7.34 4.48 -35.58
C THR A 293 -7.83 5.08 -36.89
N GLU A 294 -6.88 5.57 -37.68
CA GLU A 294 -7.07 5.68 -39.12
C GLU A 294 -7.44 4.31 -39.71
N THR A 295 -8.09 4.34 -40.89
CA THR A 295 -8.43 3.13 -41.64
C THR A 295 -7.17 2.53 -42.24
N ILE A 296 -7.02 1.21 -42.10
CA ILE A 296 -6.03 0.42 -42.80
C ILE A 296 -6.70 -0.01 -44.11
N ASP A 297 -6.51 0.80 -45.15
CA ASP A 297 -7.10 0.59 -46.47
C ASP A 297 -6.49 -0.64 -47.15
N ASP A 298 -7.32 -1.45 -47.84
CA ASP A 298 -6.90 -2.44 -48.86
C ASP A 298 -5.87 -3.52 -48.44
N HIS A 299 -5.73 -3.85 -47.14
CA HIS A 299 -4.67 -4.76 -46.66
C HIS A 299 -5.16 -6.05 -45.95
N ASP A 300 -5.41 -7.09 -46.74
CA ASP A 300 -5.98 -8.39 -46.29
C ASP A 300 -5.12 -9.18 -45.28
N ASN A 301 -3.82 -8.92 -45.23
CA ASN A 301 -2.86 -9.69 -44.46
C ASN A 301 -1.61 -8.84 -44.10
N PRO A 302 -1.69 -7.97 -43.08
CA PRO A 302 -0.55 -7.20 -42.57
C PRO A 302 0.43 -8.12 -41.81
N LEU A 303 1.17 -8.89 -42.59
CA LEU A 303 2.36 -9.62 -42.18
C LEU A 303 3.57 -9.01 -42.88
N ASP A 304 4.25 -8.06 -42.22
CA ASP A 304 5.70 -8.14 -42.22
C ASP A 304 6.35 -7.52 -40.97
N ASN A 305 7.65 -7.78 -40.85
CA ASN A 305 8.48 -7.75 -39.65
C ASN A 305 8.84 -6.33 -39.13
N ASP A 306 8.04 -5.31 -39.44
CA ASP A 306 8.30 -3.93 -39.02
C ASP A 306 7.83 -3.67 -37.58
N ASN A 307 8.73 -3.12 -36.76
CA ASN A 307 8.42 -2.61 -35.43
C ASN A 307 7.81 -1.20 -35.50
N SER A 308 6.82 -1.00 -36.37
CA SER A 308 6.04 0.24 -36.41
C SER A 308 5.13 0.33 -35.20
N ASN A 309 5.37 1.32 -34.33
CA ASN A 309 4.40 1.74 -33.32
C ASN A 309 3.18 2.34 -34.06
N PHE A 310 2.18 1.52 -34.38
CA PHE A 310 0.97 1.93 -35.10
C PHE A 310 0.08 2.92 -34.34
N LEU A 311 0.33 3.18 -33.05
CA LEU A 311 -0.33 4.24 -32.26
C LEU A 311 0.66 5.29 -31.76
N ARG A 312 1.28 6.05 -32.66
CA ARG A 312 1.92 7.32 -32.28
C ARG A 312 0.99 8.51 -32.45
N HIS A 313 0.47 9.01 -31.33
CA HIS A 313 -0.02 10.38 -31.16
C HIS A 313 0.52 10.94 -29.84
#